data_AF-A0A392R6D6-F1
#
_entry.id   AF-A0A392R6D6-F1
#
_cell.length_a   1.000
_cell.length_b   1.000
_cell.length_c   1.000
_cell.angle_alpha   90.00
_cell.angle_beta   90.00
_cell.angle_gamma   90.00
#
_symmetry.space_group_name_H-M   'P 1'
#
loop_
_entity.id
_entity.type
_entity.pdbx_description
1 polymer ?
#
loop_
_entity_poly.entity_id
_entity_poly.type
_entity_poly.pdbx_seq_one_letter_code
_entity_poly.pdbx_strand_id
1 'polypeptide(L)' 'MTSSRSDWCISRQRTWGVPIPVFYHLQSREPLMNEETIGHIN' A
#
# COMPACT_ATOMS: atom_id res chain seq x y z
N MET A 1 -19.61 -7.70 -14.52
CA MET A 1 -18.40 -8.29 -15.13
C MET A 1 -17.22 -7.99 -14.21
N THR A 2 -16.76 -8.98 -13.42
CA THR A 2 -15.48 -8.93 -12.66
C THR A 2 -15.24 -10.22 -11.87
N SER A 3 -16.27 -11.00 -11.54
CA SER A 3 -16.20 -12.19 -10.67
C SER A 3 -15.27 -13.32 -11.15
N SER A 4 -14.85 -13.32 -12.42
CA SER A 4 -13.90 -14.29 -12.98
C SER A 4 -12.46 -13.79 -13.05
N ARG A 5 -12.17 -12.54 -12.66
CA ARG A 5 -10.80 -12.02 -12.59
C ARG A 5 -10.25 -12.23 -11.18
N SER A 6 -9.03 -12.75 -11.12
CA SER A 6 -8.25 -12.80 -9.89
C SER A 6 -7.95 -11.40 -9.39
N ASP A 7 -7.79 -11.26 -8.07
CA ASP A 7 -7.35 -10.00 -7.46
C ASP A 7 -6.05 -9.49 -8.07
N TRP A 8 -5.94 -8.17 -8.18
CA TRP A 8 -4.74 -7.55 -8.71
C TRP A 8 -3.67 -7.44 -7.63
N CYS A 9 -2.71 -8.36 -7.66
CA CYS A 9 -1.52 -8.25 -6.82
C CYS A 9 -0.58 -7.15 -7.34
N ILE A 10 -0.56 -6.00 -6.65
CA ILE A 10 0.27 -4.83 -7.00
C ILE A 10 1.64 -4.81 -6.31
N SER A 11 1.80 -5.49 -5.17
CA SER A 11 3.03 -5.43 -4.37
C SER A 11 4.11 -6.38 -4.91
N ARG A 12 5.38 -5.98 -4.81
CA ARG A 12 6.54 -6.80 -5.18
C ARG A 12 7.67 -6.55 -4.18
N GLN A 13 8.37 -7.60 -3.75
CA GLN A 13 9.56 -7.50 -2.91
C GLN A 13 10.80 -7.22 -3.77
N ARG A 14 10.96 -5.96 -4.18
CA ARG A 14 12.09 -5.48 -4.98
C ARG A 14 12.51 -4.08 -4.51
N THR A 15 13.80 -3.78 -4.62
CA THR A 15 14.34 -2.46 -4.26
C THR A 15 14.09 -1.40 -5.34
N TRP A 16 14.02 -1.80 -6.62
CA TRP A 16 13.76 -0.88 -7.74
C TRP A 16 12.29 -0.88 -8.13
N GLY A 17 11.58 0.19 -7.80
CA GLY A 17 10.15 0.40 -8.04
C GLY A 17 9.63 1.62 -7.28
N VAL A 18 8.34 1.91 -7.44
CA VAL A 18 7.67 2.96 -6.66
C VAL A 18 7.27 2.38 -5.30
N PRO A 19 7.68 3.00 -4.17
CA PRO A 19 7.24 2.57 -2.84
C PRO A 19 5.72 2.69 -2.68
N ILE A 20 5.10 1.71 -2.02
CA ILE A 20 3.69 1.81 -1.61
C ILE A 20 3.65 2.64 -0.31
N PRO A 21 3.00 3.82 -0.29
CA PRO A 21 3.05 4.75 0.84
C PRO A 21 2.10 4.30 1.96
N VAL A 22 2.50 3.26 2.69
CA VAL A 22 1.78 2.74 3.87
C VAL A 22 2.73 2.65 5.04
N PHE A 23 2.31 3.20 6.17
CA PHE A 23 3.00 3.05 7.44
C PHE A 23 2.24 2.09 8.35
N TYR A 24 2.93 1.51 9.32
CA TYR A 24 2.33 0.60 10.29
C TYR A 24 2.65 1.06 11.69
N HIS A 25 1.64 1.08 12.57
CA HIS A 25 1.87 1.28 13.99
C HIS A 25 2.61 0.07 14.58
N LEU A 26 3.71 0.30 15.31
CA LEU A 26 4.63 -0.76 15.74
C LEU A 26 3.99 -1.82 16.65
N GLN A 27 3.09 -1.40 17.55
CA GLN A 27 2.48 -2.31 18.52
C GLN A 27 1.21 -2.98 17.99
N SER A 28 0.31 -2.21 17.40
CA SER A 28 -1.00 -2.73 16.93
C SER A 28 -0.94 -3.31 15.52
N ARG A 29 0.08 -2.96 14.72
CA ARG A 29 0.20 -3.30 13.30
C ARG A 29 -0.94 -2.76 12.43
N GLU A 30 -1.70 -1.79 12.94
CA GLU A 30 -2.70 -1.09 12.17
C GLU A 30 -2.02 -0.25 11.07
N PRO A 31 -2.53 -0.27 9.83
CA PRO A 31 -2.01 0.55 8.75
C PRO A 31 -2.44 2.01 8.91
N LEU A 32 -1.49 2.92 8.76
CA LEU A 32 -1.74 4.36 8.61
C LEU A 32 -1.61 4.72 7.12
N MET A 33 -2.75 4.96 6.48
CA MET A 33 -2.85 5.37 5.08
C MET A 33 -4.05 6.32 4.94
N ASN A 34 -3.79 7.63 5.05
CA ASN A 34 -4.81 8.67 4.90
C ASN A 34 -4.35 9.71 3.87
N GLU A 35 -5.25 10.60 3.46
CA GLU A 35 -4.98 11.57 2.40
C GLU A 35 -3.83 12.54 2.76
N GLU A 36 -3.73 12.94 4.04
CA GLU A 36 -2.66 13.79 4.54
C GLU A 36 -1.28 13.11 4.42
N THR A 37 -1.15 11.86 4.88
CA THR A 37 0.13 11.15 4.82
C THR A 37 0.53 10.78 3.39
N ILE A 38 -0.43 10.43 2.53
CA ILE A 38 -0.16 10.15 1.11
C ILE A 38 0.26 11.43 0.38
N GLY A 39 -0.45 12.53 0.59
CA GLY A 39 -0.16 13.83 -0.03
C GLY A 39 1.16 14.45 0.45
N HIS A 40 1.67 14.05 1.61
CA HIS A 40 2.99 14.47 2.08
C HIS A 40 4.15 13.72 1.40
N ILE A 41 3.95 12.45 1.01
CA ILE A 41 5.00 11.62 0.40
C ILE A 41 5.10 11.85 -1.11
N ASN A 42 3.96 12.02 -1.79
CA ASN A 42 3.88 12.17 -3.25
C ASN A 42 4.11 13.62 -3.70
#